data_AF-K2NBM7-F1
#
_entry.id   AF-K2NBM7-F1
#
_cell.length_a   1.000
_cell.length_b   1.000
_cell.length_c   1.000
_cell.angle_alpha   90.00
_cell.angle_beta   90.00
_cell.angle_gamma   90.00
#
_symmetry.space_group_name_H-M   'P 1'
#
loop_
_entity.id
_entity.type
_entity.pdbx_description
1 polymer ?
#
loop_
_entity_poly.entity_id
_entity_poly.type
_entity_poly.pdbx_seq_one_letter_code
_entity_poly.pdbx_strand_id
1 'polypeptide(L)'
;MLVGNYSRTTATGDQESGADDSGIFLVKGDVSGDESNKQIKWEDTKCLPRRFFGTQHESWTRLAGGGGLGVDMGDGNFLFPVEGTIKEGDPQKEGKTVSLLLYSKDTKNWTLSKGMSADGCGDPSVVEWEKDKLMMMTACDDGRRRVYEISDGGESWTEALGTLSRVWGNKKGVSGVRSGFITANFVFSVDDNRNVMLVTLPVYANDKGKGV
;
A
#
# COMPACT_ATOMS: atom_id res chain seq x y z
N MET A 1 2.04 6.11 -11.30
CA MET A 1 3.02 5.43 -10.44
C MET A 1 3.36 6.34 -9.27
N LEU A 2 3.42 5.78 -8.04
CA LEU A 2 3.81 6.50 -6.83
C LEU A 2 5.21 6.03 -6.41
N VAL A 3 6.15 6.95 -6.19
CA VAL A 3 7.54 6.63 -5.84
C VAL A 3 8.03 7.49 -4.68
N GLY A 4 8.89 6.92 -3.84
CA GLY A 4 9.64 7.69 -2.85
C GLY A 4 10.94 8.22 -3.47
N ASN A 5 11.27 9.47 -3.22
CA ASN A 5 12.60 10.02 -3.50
C ASN A 5 13.29 10.32 -2.17
N TYR A 6 14.54 9.86 -2.03
CA TYR A 6 15.36 10.01 -0.84
C TYR A 6 16.74 10.47 -1.27
N SER A 7 17.00 11.77 -1.14
CA SER A 7 18.31 12.34 -1.45
C SER A 7 19.19 12.31 -0.19
N ARG A 8 20.48 12.00 -0.35
CA ARG A 8 21.47 12.27 0.70
C ARG A 8 22.02 13.68 0.48
N THR A 9 21.62 14.63 1.30
CA THR A 9 22.41 15.85 1.51
C THR A 9 23.57 15.50 2.45
N THR A 10 24.77 15.98 2.11
CA THR A 10 25.92 15.91 3.02
C THR A 10 25.61 16.74 4.27
N ALA A 11 25.90 16.20 5.45
CA ALA A 11 25.72 16.89 6.73
C ALA A 11 26.57 18.16 6.80
N THR A 12 26.05 19.27 6.29
CA THR A 12 26.60 20.60 6.48
C THR A 12 25.58 21.42 7.24
N GLY A 13 25.81 21.54 8.56
CA GLY A 13 25.34 22.63 9.40
C GLY A 13 23.84 22.80 9.54
N ASP A 14 23.39 22.67 10.79
CA ASP A 14 22.05 22.98 11.31
C ASP A 14 20.97 21.93 11.04
N GLN A 15 20.44 21.38 12.14
CA GLN A 15 19.33 20.44 12.21
C GLN A 15 18.04 21.11 11.70
N GLU A 16 17.89 21.27 10.40
CA GLU A 16 16.55 21.29 9.82
C GLU A 16 16.08 19.84 9.70
N SER A 17 14.87 19.58 10.18
CA SER A 17 14.30 18.24 10.27
C SER A 17 14.51 17.45 8.97
N GLY A 18 14.99 16.20 9.04
CA GLY A 18 15.26 15.31 7.88
C GLY A 18 14.04 14.94 7.01
N ALA A 19 12.96 15.70 7.15
CA ALA A 19 11.74 15.71 6.38
C ALA A 19 11.89 16.39 5.00
N ASP A 20 12.79 17.35 4.82
CA ASP A 20 12.85 18.12 3.56
C ASP A 20 13.65 17.41 2.44
N ASP A 21 14.42 16.37 2.78
CA ASP A 21 15.22 15.58 1.84
C ASP A 21 14.52 14.31 1.30
N SER A 22 13.28 14.05 1.72
CA SER A 22 12.50 12.89 1.30
C SER A 22 11.03 13.20 1.05
N GLY A 23 10.47 12.61 -0.01
CA GLY A 23 9.10 12.88 -0.42
C GLY A 23 8.47 11.79 -1.28
N ILE A 24 7.14 11.87 -1.42
CA ILE A 24 6.36 11.00 -2.29
C ILE A 24 6.08 11.75 -3.59
N PHE A 25 6.34 11.09 -4.72
CA PHE A 25 6.21 11.66 -6.05
C PHE A 25 5.24 10.82 -6.89
N LEU A 26 4.45 11.51 -7.70
CA LEU A 26 3.60 10.94 -8.72
C LEU A 26 4.30 11.05 -10.08
N VAL A 27 4.34 9.94 -10.82
CA VAL A 27 4.77 9.90 -12.22
C VAL A 27 3.64 9.32 -13.06
N LYS A 28 3.29 10.01 -14.14
CA LYS A 28 2.28 9.57 -15.10
C LYS A 28 2.98 9.10 -16.37
N GLY A 29 2.55 7.95 -16.89
CA GLY A 29 3.02 7.42 -18.16
C GLY A 29 1.84 7.28 -19.10
N ASP A 30 1.91 7.92 -20.27
CA ASP A 30 0.91 7.78 -21.32
C ASP A 30 1.37 6.69 -22.28
N VAL A 31 0.56 5.63 -22.40
CA VAL A 31 0.81 4.52 -23.31
C VAL A 31 0.23 4.87 -24.68
N SER A 32 1.02 4.75 -25.74
CA SER A 32 0.63 5.05 -27.11
C SER A 32 1.27 4.09 -28.11
N GLY A 33 0.93 4.24 -29.40
CA GLY A 33 1.43 3.39 -30.47
C GLY A 33 0.50 2.23 -30.82
N ASP A 34 0.79 1.58 -31.94
CA ASP A 34 0.06 0.41 -32.44
C ASP A 34 0.68 -0.90 -31.92
N GLU A 35 0.15 -2.06 -32.35
CA GLU A 35 0.64 -3.36 -31.88
C GLU A 35 2.14 -3.59 -32.09
N SER A 36 2.71 -2.98 -33.13
CA SER A 36 4.11 -3.15 -33.52
C SER A 36 5.07 -2.12 -32.92
N ASN A 37 4.56 -0.99 -32.43
CA ASN A 37 5.38 0.11 -31.91
C ASN A 37 4.76 0.76 -30.66
N LYS A 38 4.53 -0.05 -29.62
CA LYS A 38 4.04 0.43 -28.32
C LYS A 38 5.10 1.27 -27.61
N GLN A 39 4.71 2.44 -27.15
CA GLN A 39 5.57 3.41 -26.47
C GLN A 39 4.93 3.87 -25.17
N ILE A 40 5.78 4.32 -24.23
CA ILE A 40 5.34 4.94 -22.98
C ILE A 40 6.05 6.28 -22.87
N LYS A 41 5.27 7.36 -22.88
CA LYS A 41 5.77 8.70 -22.60
C LYS A 41 5.59 8.99 -21.12
N TRP A 42 6.70 9.13 -20.40
CA TRP A 42 6.68 9.55 -19.00
C TRP A 42 6.62 11.06 -18.89
N GLU A 43 5.65 11.57 -18.13
CA GLU A 43 5.59 12.97 -17.72
C GLU A 43 6.58 13.25 -16.58
N ASP A 44 6.86 14.53 -16.37
CA ASP A 44 7.68 14.99 -15.25
C ASP A 44 7.10 14.55 -13.90
N THR A 45 8.00 14.21 -12.98
CA THR A 45 7.65 13.79 -11.63
C THR A 45 7.04 14.95 -10.84
N LYS A 46 5.88 14.74 -10.24
CA LYS A 46 5.20 15.72 -9.39
C LYS A 46 5.36 15.33 -7.93
N CYS A 47 6.03 16.16 -7.14
CA CYS A 47 6.06 15.98 -5.68
C CYS A 47 4.63 16.11 -5.12
N LEU A 48 4.27 15.29 -4.14
CA LEU A 48 3.03 15.42 -3.39
C LEU A 48 3.29 16.28 -2.15
N PRO A 49 2.79 17.54 -2.11
CA PRO A 49 2.86 18.39 -0.94
C PRO A 49 2.42 17.72 0.35
N ARG A 50 3.23 17.83 1.41
CA ARG A 50 2.90 17.33 2.75
C ARG A 50 1.55 17.82 3.28
N ARG A 51 1.13 19.04 2.89
CA ARG A 51 -0.16 19.63 3.25
C ARG A 51 -1.38 18.78 2.87
N PHE A 52 -1.26 17.89 1.86
CA PHE A 52 -2.36 17.01 1.46
C PHE A 52 -2.70 15.95 2.51
N PHE A 53 -1.76 15.68 3.42
CA PHE A 53 -1.94 14.72 4.50
C PHE A 53 -2.54 15.37 5.77
N GLY A 54 -3.08 16.59 5.68
CA GLY A 54 -3.78 17.28 6.79
C GLY A 54 -2.90 17.44 8.02
N THR A 55 -3.45 17.29 9.23
CA THR A 55 -2.65 17.15 10.47
C THR A 55 -2.10 15.73 10.64
N GLN A 56 -2.60 14.76 9.88
CA GLN A 56 -2.23 13.35 10.02
C GLN A 56 -0.76 13.10 9.69
N HIS A 57 -0.12 13.92 8.84
CA HIS A 57 1.33 13.83 8.62
C HIS A 57 2.17 14.11 9.87
N GLU A 58 1.65 14.85 10.85
CA GLU A 58 2.37 15.13 12.09
C GLU A 58 2.49 13.86 12.95
N SER A 59 1.61 12.88 12.73
CA SER A 59 1.62 11.57 13.38
C SER A 59 2.69 10.62 12.83
N TRP A 60 3.33 10.95 11.69
CA TRP A 60 4.25 10.05 11.00
C TRP A 60 5.66 10.64 10.89
N THR A 61 6.70 9.85 11.21
CA THR A 61 8.10 10.20 10.90
C THR A 61 8.43 9.97 9.43
N ARG A 62 7.75 9.01 8.80
CA ARG A 62 7.90 8.66 7.39
C ARG A 62 6.54 8.24 6.82
N LEU A 63 6.28 8.63 5.58
CA LEU A 63 5.21 8.09 4.74
C LEU A 63 5.81 7.64 3.41
N ALA A 64 5.51 6.41 2.99
CA ALA A 64 6.04 5.83 1.77
C ALA A 64 4.95 5.03 1.03
N GLY A 65 5.11 4.86 -0.28
CA GLY A 65 4.26 3.91 -1.01
C GLY A 65 4.53 2.48 -0.54
N GLY A 66 3.48 1.70 -0.27
CA GLY A 66 3.62 0.27 0.02
C GLY A 66 4.10 -0.53 -1.21
N GLY A 67 4.04 0.12 -2.38
CA GLY A 67 4.39 -0.42 -3.69
C GLY A 67 3.41 -1.51 -4.14
N GLY A 68 3.74 -2.17 -5.25
CA GLY A 68 2.77 -3.05 -5.92
C GLY A 68 1.76 -2.22 -6.72
N LEU A 69 0.50 -2.63 -6.73
CA LEU A 69 -0.55 -2.03 -7.53
C LEU A 69 -1.43 -1.08 -6.70
N GLY A 70 -1.85 0.02 -7.32
CA GLY A 70 -2.98 0.81 -6.87
C GLY A 70 -4.29 0.25 -7.45
N VAL A 71 -5.41 0.85 -7.06
CA VAL A 71 -6.75 0.46 -7.52
C VAL A 71 -7.42 1.65 -8.18
N ASP A 72 -8.02 1.43 -9.35
CA ASP A 72 -8.95 2.35 -10.01
C ASP A 72 -10.37 1.90 -9.63
N MET A 73 -11.15 2.80 -9.03
CA MET A 73 -12.50 2.53 -8.56
C MET A 73 -13.56 2.71 -9.66
N GLY A 74 -13.17 3.09 -10.88
CA GLY A 74 -14.06 3.21 -12.04
C GLY A 74 -14.96 4.45 -12.04
N ASP A 75 -15.03 5.21 -10.95
CA ASP A 75 -15.72 6.51 -10.84
C ASP A 75 -14.76 7.71 -11.02
N GLY A 76 -13.53 7.43 -11.50
CA GLY A 76 -12.43 8.39 -11.59
C GLY A 76 -11.60 8.51 -10.31
N ASN A 77 -12.04 7.89 -9.20
CA ASN A 77 -11.21 7.78 -8.01
C ASN A 77 -10.21 6.64 -8.19
N PHE A 78 -8.98 6.87 -7.77
CA PHE A 78 -7.99 5.84 -7.64
C PHE A 78 -7.25 5.99 -6.33
N LEU A 79 -6.57 4.93 -5.93
CA LEU A 79 -5.85 4.90 -4.66
C LEU A 79 -4.55 4.11 -4.77
N PHE A 80 -3.65 4.41 -3.83
CA PHE A 80 -2.44 3.65 -3.61
C PHE A 80 -2.38 3.19 -2.15
N PRO A 81 -1.94 1.94 -1.90
CA PRO A 81 -1.57 1.52 -0.56
C PRO A 81 -0.28 2.22 -0.15
N VAL A 82 -0.26 2.80 1.04
CA VAL A 82 0.90 3.51 1.61
C VAL A 82 1.16 3.02 3.02
N GLU A 83 2.37 3.21 3.51
CA GLU A 83 2.78 2.86 4.87
C GLU A 83 3.35 4.08 5.59
N GLY A 84 2.99 4.20 6.86
CA GLY A 84 3.44 5.27 7.76
C GLY A 84 4.20 4.68 8.94
N THR A 85 5.24 5.37 9.40
CA THR A 85 5.94 5.06 10.65
C THR A 85 5.45 6.01 11.74
N ILE A 86 4.91 5.46 12.84
CA ILE A 86 4.37 6.24 13.96
C ILE A 86 5.49 7.08 14.60
N LYS A 87 5.23 8.39 14.76
CA LYS A 87 6.11 9.33 15.46
C LYS A 87 6.06 9.16 16.98
N GLU A 88 7.08 9.67 17.64
CA GLU A 88 7.22 9.74 19.10
C GLU A 88 5.92 10.19 19.79
N GLY A 89 5.56 9.48 20.86
CA GLY A 89 4.32 9.66 21.58
C GLY A 89 4.07 8.52 22.56
N ASP A 90 3.27 7.53 22.14
CA ASP A 90 3.08 6.30 22.92
C ASP A 90 4.32 5.39 22.74
N PRO A 91 5.10 5.09 23.80
CA PRO A 91 6.30 4.25 23.71
C PRO A 91 6.03 2.85 23.16
N GLN A 92 4.79 2.35 23.26
CA GLN A 92 4.42 1.05 22.72
C GLN A 92 4.17 1.07 21.21
N LYS A 93 4.00 2.26 20.61
CA LYS A 93 3.63 2.44 19.19
C LYS A 93 4.70 3.15 18.40
N GLU A 94 5.54 3.93 19.06
CA GLU A 94 6.64 4.65 18.44
C GLU A 94 7.48 3.74 17.55
N GLY A 95 7.76 4.22 16.34
CA GLY A 95 8.56 3.49 15.35
C GLY A 95 7.84 2.31 14.69
N LYS A 96 6.63 1.94 15.11
CA LYS A 96 5.86 0.89 14.44
C LYS A 96 5.30 1.38 13.11
N THR A 97 5.24 0.45 12.16
CA THR A 97 4.65 0.69 10.84
C THR A 97 3.14 0.43 10.88
N VAL A 98 2.39 1.27 10.19
CA VAL A 98 0.97 1.07 9.88
C VAL A 98 0.74 1.22 8.39
N SER A 99 -0.30 0.57 7.89
CA SER A 99 -0.74 0.62 6.50
C SER A 99 -1.98 1.51 6.38
N LEU A 100 -2.01 2.30 5.32
CA LEU A 100 -2.98 3.35 5.04
C LEU A 100 -3.33 3.34 3.54
N LEU A 101 -4.33 4.13 3.16
CA LEU A 101 -4.70 4.36 1.76
C LEU A 101 -4.54 5.83 1.40
N LEU A 102 -4.01 6.07 0.21
CA LEU A 102 -3.84 7.41 -0.36
C LEU A 102 -4.74 7.55 -1.60
N TYR A 103 -5.79 8.35 -1.49
CA TYR A 103 -6.83 8.53 -2.51
C TYR A 103 -6.61 9.79 -3.34
N SER A 104 -7.03 9.76 -4.61
CA SER A 104 -7.16 10.94 -5.45
C SER A 104 -8.22 10.74 -6.52
N LYS A 105 -8.86 11.84 -6.94
CA LYS A 105 -9.84 11.87 -8.06
C LYS A 105 -9.29 12.52 -9.32
N ASP A 106 -8.29 13.39 -9.16
CA ASP A 106 -7.88 14.34 -10.19
C ASP A 106 -6.35 14.48 -10.29
N THR A 107 -5.60 13.67 -9.53
CA THR A 107 -4.13 13.73 -9.35
C THR A 107 -3.60 15.04 -8.74
N LYS A 108 -4.48 16.01 -8.45
CA LYS A 108 -4.15 17.33 -7.92
C LYS A 108 -4.37 17.37 -6.42
N ASN A 109 -5.44 16.73 -5.95
CA ASN A 109 -5.82 16.63 -4.55
C ASN A 109 -5.65 15.19 -4.08
N TRP A 110 -5.11 15.06 -2.88
CA TRP A 110 -4.79 13.77 -2.28
C TRP A 110 -5.31 13.73 -0.85
N THR A 111 -5.84 12.58 -0.45
CA THR A 111 -6.40 12.37 0.89
C THR A 111 -5.88 11.06 1.45
N LEU A 112 -5.35 11.10 2.67
CA LEU A 112 -4.95 9.92 3.41
C LEU A 112 -6.17 9.35 4.17
N SER A 113 -6.26 8.02 4.26
CA SER A 113 -7.32 7.36 5.02
C SER A 113 -7.28 7.74 6.50
N LYS A 114 -8.46 7.96 7.10
CA LYS A 114 -8.58 8.18 8.55
C LYS A 114 -8.29 6.90 9.34
N GLY A 115 -8.81 5.76 8.85
CA GLY A 115 -8.49 4.45 9.39
C GLY A 115 -7.14 3.93 8.90
N MET A 116 -6.63 2.91 9.58
CA MET A 116 -5.33 2.29 9.32
C MET A 116 -5.32 0.84 9.83
N SER A 117 -4.30 0.08 9.44
CA SER A 117 -4.04 -1.25 10.01
C SER A 117 -3.58 -1.18 11.47
N ALA A 118 -3.55 -2.33 12.15
CA ALA A 118 -2.93 -2.44 13.46
C ALA A 118 -1.43 -2.09 13.46
N ASP A 119 -0.93 -1.64 14.61
CA ASP A 119 0.48 -1.30 14.78
C ASP A 119 1.40 -2.50 14.46
N GLY A 120 2.47 -2.23 13.72
CA GLY A 120 3.42 -3.25 13.27
C GLY A 120 2.97 -4.01 12.02
N CYS A 121 2.00 -3.48 11.26
CA CYS A 121 1.52 -4.06 10.00
C CYS A 121 1.83 -3.15 8.80
N GLY A 122 2.80 -3.55 7.99
CA GLY A 122 3.26 -2.85 6.79
C GLY A 122 3.12 -3.68 5.52
N ASP A 123 3.89 -3.31 4.48
CA ASP A 123 3.90 -3.97 3.18
C ASP A 123 2.49 -4.21 2.56
N PRO A 124 1.62 -3.18 2.52
CA PRO A 124 0.23 -3.37 2.14
C PRO A 124 0.05 -3.76 0.67
N SER A 125 -0.96 -4.58 0.41
CA SER A 125 -1.48 -4.90 -0.92
C SER A 125 -2.99 -4.77 -0.91
N VAL A 126 -3.57 -4.03 -1.86
CA VAL A 126 -5.00 -3.69 -1.85
C VAL A 126 -5.67 -4.07 -3.16
N VAL A 127 -6.91 -4.54 -3.07
CA VAL A 127 -7.78 -4.88 -4.20
C VAL A 127 -9.20 -4.39 -3.95
N GLU A 128 -9.95 -4.15 -5.01
CA GLU A 128 -11.41 -4.05 -4.94
C GLU A 128 -12.03 -5.45 -5.08
N TRP A 129 -12.91 -5.84 -4.16
CA TRP A 129 -13.56 -7.16 -4.15
C TRP A 129 -15.04 -7.10 -4.54
N GLU A 130 -15.74 -6.10 -4.03
CA GLU A 130 -17.12 -5.77 -4.39
C GLU A 130 -17.16 -4.26 -4.64
N LYS A 131 -18.24 -3.78 -5.25
CA LYS A 131 -18.42 -2.36 -5.50
C LYS A 131 -18.20 -1.56 -4.21
N ASP A 132 -17.28 -0.60 -4.28
CA ASP A 132 -16.93 0.31 -3.19
C ASP A 132 -16.37 -0.39 -1.92
N LYS A 133 -15.96 -1.66 -2.02
CA LYS A 133 -15.32 -2.43 -0.93
C LYS A 133 -13.92 -2.86 -1.30
N LEU A 134 -12.99 -2.44 -0.45
CA LEU A 134 -11.58 -2.76 -0.59
C LEU A 134 -11.18 -3.85 0.39
N MET A 135 -10.23 -4.67 -0.04
CA MET A 135 -9.56 -5.66 0.79
C MET A 135 -8.08 -5.34 0.82
N MET A 136 -7.52 -5.15 2.01
CA MET A 136 -6.09 -4.91 2.19
C MET A 136 -5.45 -6.05 2.97
N MET A 137 -4.43 -6.67 2.39
CA MET A 137 -3.53 -7.59 3.08
C MET A 137 -2.27 -6.86 3.53
N THR A 138 -1.85 -7.10 4.77
CA THR A 138 -0.65 -6.50 5.38
C THR A 138 0.23 -7.58 5.99
N ALA A 139 1.54 -7.37 5.97
CA ALA A 139 2.49 -8.20 6.71
C ALA A 139 2.72 -7.61 8.10
N CYS A 140 2.53 -8.41 9.16
CA CYS A 140 2.66 -7.91 10.53
C CYS A 140 3.83 -8.54 11.29
N ASP A 141 4.36 -7.78 12.25
CA ASP A 141 5.51 -8.15 13.10
C ASP A 141 5.26 -9.40 13.96
N ASP A 142 3.98 -9.71 14.23
CA ASP A 142 3.58 -10.94 14.93
C ASP A 142 3.72 -12.21 14.05
N GLY A 143 4.24 -12.06 12.83
CA GLY A 143 4.47 -13.12 11.87
C GLY A 143 3.20 -13.55 11.13
N ARG A 144 2.06 -12.87 11.33
CA ARG A 144 0.83 -13.15 10.59
C ARG A 144 0.59 -12.09 9.54
N ARG A 145 -0.19 -12.46 8.52
CA ARG A 145 -0.79 -11.49 7.61
C ARG A 145 -2.19 -11.19 8.05
N ARG A 146 -2.49 -9.90 8.22
CA ARG A 146 -3.83 -9.45 8.55
C ARG A 146 -4.49 -8.91 7.30
N VAL A 147 -5.75 -9.30 7.12
CA VAL A 147 -6.58 -8.84 6.01
C VAL A 147 -7.70 -7.99 6.57
N TYR A 148 -7.89 -6.80 5.99
CA TYR A 148 -8.90 -5.84 6.40
C TYR A 148 -9.91 -5.63 5.28
N GLU A 149 -11.19 -5.70 5.63
CA GLU A 149 -12.30 -5.16 4.87
C GLU A 149 -12.36 -3.65 5.12
N ILE A 150 -12.33 -2.88 4.04
CA ILE A 150 -12.27 -1.42 4.09
C ILE A 150 -13.44 -0.86 3.29
N SER A 151 -14.25 -0.03 3.95
CA SER A 151 -15.42 0.62 3.37
C SER A 151 -15.39 2.14 3.62
N ASP A 152 -16.43 2.83 3.16
CA ASP A 152 -16.67 4.25 3.44
C ASP A 152 -15.47 5.14 3.03
N GLY A 153 -14.87 4.84 1.88
CA GLY A 153 -13.72 5.59 1.37
C GLY A 153 -12.46 5.50 2.26
N GLY A 154 -12.31 4.43 3.04
CA GLY A 154 -11.15 4.21 3.90
C GLY A 154 -11.32 4.69 5.33
N GLU A 155 -12.52 5.11 5.73
CA GLU A 155 -12.81 5.47 7.12
C GLU A 155 -12.99 4.25 8.02
N SER A 156 -13.68 3.22 7.52
CA SER A 156 -14.00 2.01 8.27
C SER A 156 -13.07 0.86 7.89
N TRP A 157 -12.40 0.27 8.89
CA TRP A 157 -11.49 -0.86 8.72
C TRP A 157 -11.90 -1.98 9.67
N THR A 158 -12.20 -3.15 9.13
CA THR A 158 -12.57 -4.34 9.91
C THR A 158 -11.63 -5.48 9.57
N GLU A 159 -10.96 -6.05 10.57
CA GLU A 159 -10.13 -7.24 10.34
C GLU A 159 -11.03 -8.42 9.97
N ALA A 160 -10.76 -9.05 8.82
CA ALA A 160 -11.54 -10.14 8.23
C ALA A 160 -11.27 -11.49 8.95
N LEU A 161 -11.50 -11.53 10.27
CA LEU A 161 -11.17 -12.67 11.16
C LEU A 161 -11.96 -13.95 10.83
N GLY A 162 -13.13 -13.82 10.22
CA GLY A 162 -13.97 -14.97 9.84
C GLY A 162 -13.57 -15.62 8.51
N THR A 163 -12.65 -15.03 7.76
CA THR A 163 -12.34 -15.44 6.38
C THR A 163 -10.85 -15.53 6.11
N LEU A 164 -10.19 -14.39 5.87
CA LEU A 164 -8.85 -14.34 5.28
C LEU A 164 -7.76 -13.88 6.25
N SER A 165 -8.13 -13.14 7.30
CA SER A 165 -7.12 -12.64 8.22
C SER A 165 -6.46 -13.78 8.98
N ARG A 166 -5.14 -13.70 9.15
CA ARG A 166 -4.31 -14.64 9.91
C ARG A 166 -4.25 -16.06 9.32
N VAL A 167 -4.79 -16.28 8.11
CA VAL A 167 -4.63 -17.53 7.35
C VAL A 167 -3.19 -17.72 6.91
N TRP A 168 -2.54 -16.65 6.48
CA TRP A 168 -1.14 -16.67 6.03
C TRP A 168 -0.21 -16.05 7.07
N GLY A 169 1.03 -16.53 7.09
CA GLY A 169 2.07 -16.02 7.98
C GLY A 169 3.43 -15.96 7.32
N ASN A 170 4.32 -15.20 7.93
CA ASN A 170 5.74 -15.14 7.63
C ASN A 170 6.50 -16.02 8.62
N LYS A 171 7.74 -16.40 8.27
CA LYS A 171 8.62 -17.07 9.23
C LYS A 171 8.85 -16.14 10.43
N LYS A 172 8.69 -16.67 11.65
CA LYS A 172 8.97 -15.90 12.89
C LYS A 172 10.38 -15.32 12.86
N GLY A 173 10.50 -14.04 13.19
CA GLY A 173 11.79 -13.32 13.23
C GLY A 173 12.31 -12.86 11.86
N VAL A 174 11.53 -13.02 10.79
CA VAL A 174 11.81 -12.43 9.47
C VAL A 174 10.84 -11.28 9.25
N SER A 175 11.34 -10.17 8.71
CA SER A 175 10.49 -9.04 8.34
C SER A 175 9.41 -9.47 7.36
N GLY A 176 8.27 -8.80 7.42
CA GLY A 176 7.26 -8.88 6.37
C GLY A 176 7.87 -8.67 4.98
N VAL A 177 7.27 -9.31 3.99
CA VAL A 177 7.52 -9.03 2.58
C VAL A 177 6.17 -8.68 1.95
N ARG A 178 6.11 -7.79 0.98
CA ARG A 178 4.84 -7.54 0.28
C ARG A 178 4.31 -8.79 -0.41
N SER A 179 2.99 -9.00 -0.30
CA SER A 179 2.24 -10.02 -1.03
C SER A 179 1.90 -9.55 -2.45
N GLY A 180 1.71 -10.47 -3.40
CA GLY A 180 0.85 -10.17 -4.54
C GLY A 180 -0.60 -10.40 -4.12
N PHE A 181 -1.47 -9.42 -4.35
CA PHE A 181 -2.89 -9.54 -4.09
C PHE A 181 -3.66 -8.85 -5.20
N ILE A 182 -4.41 -9.63 -5.98
CA ILE A 182 -5.23 -9.13 -7.08
C ILE A 182 -6.59 -9.81 -7.09
N THR A 183 -7.54 -9.20 -7.76
CA THR A 183 -8.81 -9.83 -8.13
C THR A 183 -8.82 -10.20 -9.60
N ALA A 184 -9.50 -11.28 -9.93
CA ALA A 184 -9.64 -11.77 -11.29
C ALA A 184 -11.06 -12.31 -11.49
N ASN A 185 -11.60 -12.06 -12.68
CA ASN A 185 -12.82 -12.71 -13.15
C ASN A 185 -12.43 -13.87 -14.06
N PHE A 186 -12.80 -15.09 -13.68
CA PHE A 186 -12.64 -16.28 -14.50
C PHE A 186 -13.97 -16.64 -15.17
N VAL A 187 -13.95 -16.68 -16.49
CA VAL A 187 -15.07 -17.10 -17.33
C VAL A 187 -14.94 -18.60 -17.58
N PHE A 188 -15.79 -19.41 -16.96
CA PHE A 188 -15.81 -20.86 -17.17
C PHE A 188 -16.85 -21.29 -18.22
N SER A 189 -17.97 -20.57 -18.29
CA SER A 189 -19.00 -20.73 -19.32
C SER A 189 -19.80 -19.43 -19.50
N VAL A 190 -20.74 -19.38 -20.44
CA VAL A 190 -21.57 -18.19 -20.72
C VAL A 190 -22.29 -17.66 -19.47
N ASP A 191 -22.67 -18.54 -18.54
CA ASP A 191 -23.43 -18.21 -17.33
C ASP A 191 -22.69 -18.52 -16.01
N ASP A 192 -21.43 -18.98 -16.06
CA ASP A 192 -20.62 -19.29 -14.85
C ASP A 192 -19.32 -18.49 -14.85
N ASN A 193 -19.46 -17.21 -14.49
CA ASN A 193 -18.34 -16.32 -14.22
C ASN A 193 -18.08 -16.25 -12.72
N ARG A 194 -16.81 -16.37 -12.33
CA ARG A 194 -16.42 -16.34 -10.91
C ARG A 194 -15.38 -15.26 -10.65
N ASN A 195 -15.69 -14.39 -9.70
CA ASN A 195 -14.70 -13.50 -9.12
C ASN A 195 -13.89 -14.26 -8.09
N VAL A 196 -12.58 -14.16 -8.16
CA VAL A 196 -11.66 -14.76 -7.19
C VAL A 196 -10.58 -13.78 -6.80
N MET A 197 -9.99 -14.01 -5.64
CA MET A 197 -8.76 -13.34 -5.22
C MET A 197 -7.57 -14.26 -5.49
N LEU A 198 -6.51 -13.71 -6.08
CA LEU A 198 -5.25 -14.40 -6.25
C LEU A 198 -4.22 -13.80 -5.29
N VAL A 199 -3.61 -14.67 -4.48
CA VAL A 199 -2.63 -14.30 -3.46
C VAL A 199 -1.31 -14.99 -3.79
N THR A 200 -0.22 -14.22 -3.87
CA THR A 200 1.14 -14.76 -4.00
C THR A 200 1.99 -14.37 -2.81
N LEU A 201 2.68 -15.36 -2.24
CA LEU A 201 3.46 -15.21 -1.02
C LEU A 201 4.79 -15.97 -1.16
N PRO A 202 5.88 -15.43 -0.61
CA PRO A 202 7.11 -16.19 -0.49
C PRO A 202 6.90 -17.37 0.46
N VAL A 203 7.35 -18.55 0.05
CA VAL A 203 7.40 -19.73 0.91
C VAL A 203 8.85 -19.93 1.33
N TYR A 204 9.10 -19.96 2.64
CA TYR A 204 10.44 -20.17 3.17
C TYR A 204 10.69 -21.67 3.30
N ALA A 205 11.67 -22.17 2.55
CA ALA A 205 12.13 -23.54 2.72
C ALA A 205 12.75 -23.72 4.11
N ASN A 206 12.48 -24.86 4.73
CA ASN A 206 13.31 -25.35 5.83
C ASN A 206 14.66 -25.88 5.29
N ASP A 207 15.59 -26.21 6.19
CA ASP A 207 16.93 -26.70 5.84
C ASP A 207 16.91 -28.00 5.01
N LYS A 208 15.74 -28.63 4.85
CA LYS A 208 15.51 -29.82 4.01
C LYS A 208 14.91 -29.49 2.64
N GLY A 209 14.85 -28.22 2.25
CA GLY A 209 14.36 -27.78 0.94
C GLY A 209 12.85 -27.92 0.77
N LYS A 210 12.09 -28.19 1.84
CA LYS A 210 10.62 -28.24 1.80
C LYS A 210 10.07 -26.92 2.34
N GLY A 211 9.15 -26.30 1.59
CA GLY A 211 8.40 -25.14 2.05
C GLY A 211 7.67 -25.43 3.36
N VAL A 212 7.65 -24.46 4.27
CA VAL A 212 6.85 -24.48 5.50
C VAL A 212 5.49 -23.86 5.24
#